data_AF-A0A2Y9AKD0-F1
#
_entry.id   AF-A0A2Y9AKD0-F1
#
_cell.length_a   1.000
_cell.length_b   1.000
_cell.length_c   1.000
_cell.angle_alpha   90.00
_cell.angle_beta   90.00
_cell.angle_gamma   90.00
#
_symmetry.space_group_name_H-M   'P 1'
#
loop_
_entity.id
_entity.type
_entity.pdbx_description
1 polymer ?
#
loop_
_entity_poly.entity_id
_entity_poly.type
_entity_poly.pdbx_seq_one_letter_code
_entity_poly.pdbx_strand_id
1 'polypeptide(L)'
;MVHSAKQTLARWATGIPSGDPAQVVVVSATEQAARARAAGLATADATVLAPTDGDGVSWHYDGGVVEPYAEVVVDDSFVLQVVPYALGRYTPIGGPTLLRVTEVSDLEAYLADADDAVASGTFSALVAGPSTLLADEPALGGWSGDGGPEQRLWVAADGAVSTGPWGARLGDVDSSLEEVTLAWQAAQEGRVPCAVALSAAVADDVRDAALRARPWLGRYLRAVGALRGLAGRGRDGVRVSGFGGHLDPALDGAADATADDAPVLCWDEDQAYLSNGAARRTVQISHELATVVEKLMVLGPEASEAVPATEAERVSAYFAQAGFRLGTSSSRPTVTVGG
;
A
#
# COMPACT_ATOMS: atom_id res chain seq x y z
N MET A 1 -8.20 5.62 23.56
CA MET A 1 -9.07 5.89 22.39
C MET A 1 -9.46 4.53 21.82
N VAL A 2 -10.75 4.25 21.65
CA VAL A 2 -11.18 3.01 20.99
C VAL A 2 -10.90 3.17 19.51
N HIS A 3 -9.97 2.37 18.98
CA HIS A 3 -9.67 2.34 17.55
C HIS A 3 -10.85 1.72 16.81
N SER A 4 -11.22 2.29 15.65
CA SER A 4 -12.31 1.75 14.84
C SER A 4 -11.87 0.44 14.19
N ALA A 5 -12.71 -0.60 14.27
CA ALA A 5 -12.49 -1.89 13.60
C ALA A 5 -12.13 -1.74 12.11
N LYS A 6 -12.71 -0.74 11.44
CA LYS A 6 -12.40 -0.36 10.05
C LYS A 6 -10.93 -0.02 9.84
N GLN A 7 -10.31 0.78 10.72
CA GLN A 7 -8.91 1.19 10.57
C GLN A 7 -7.96 0.02 10.78
N THR A 8 -8.25 -0.82 11.78
CA THR A 8 -7.44 -2.01 12.08
C THR A 8 -7.53 -3.04 10.96
N LEU A 9 -8.73 -3.31 10.43
CA LEU A 9 -8.90 -4.22 9.29
C LEU A 9 -8.23 -3.67 8.03
N ALA A 10 -8.33 -2.35 7.77
CA ALA A 10 -7.65 -1.71 6.66
C ALA A 10 -6.13 -1.91 6.74
N ARG A 11 -5.52 -1.71 7.93
CA ARG A 11 -4.07 -1.91 8.14
C ARG A 11 -3.67 -3.36 7.91
N TRP A 12 -4.41 -4.30 8.48
CA TRP A 12 -4.15 -5.72 8.28
C TRP A 12 -4.24 -6.10 6.81
N ALA A 13 -5.32 -5.69 6.14
CA ALA A 13 -5.59 -6.07 4.77
C ALA A 13 -4.59 -5.48 3.77
N THR A 14 -4.26 -4.19 3.87
CA THR A 14 -3.33 -3.53 2.93
C THR A 14 -1.89 -3.93 3.20
N GLY A 15 -1.53 -4.26 4.44
CA GLY A 15 -0.13 -4.44 4.85
C GLY A 15 0.66 -3.15 4.95
N ILE A 16 0.00 -2.00 4.86
CA ILE A 16 0.64 -0.70 5.03
C ILE A 16 0.45 -0.26 6.49
N PRO A 17 1.53 0.01 7.23
CA PRO A 17 1.43 0.54 8.58
C PRO A 17 0.68 1.86 8.59
N SER A 18 -0.25 2.01 9.52
CA SER A 18 -0.84 3.32 9.81
C SER A 18 -1.28 3.37 11.27
N GLY A 19 -0.98 4.49 11.94
CA GLY A 19 -1.36 4.71 13.34
C GLY A 19 -0.54 3.88 14.33
N ASP A 20 -1.24 3.25 15.27
CA ASP A 20 -0.70 2.47 16.40
C ASP A 20 0.13 1.25 15.92
N PRO A 21 1.32 0.97 16.47
CA PRO A 21 2.12 -0.19 16.09
C PRO A 21 1.52 -1.57 16.47
N ALA A 22 0.41 -1.64 17.21
CA ALA A 22 -0.12 -2.91 17.70
C ALA A 22 -0.39 -3.94 16.58
N GLN A 23 0.05 -5.19 16.81
CA GLN A 23 -0.14 -6.32 15.90
C GLN A 23 -1.63 -6.60 15.64
N VAL A 24 -1.97 -6.97 14.40
CA VAL A 24 -3.31 -7.45 14.04
C VAL A 24 -3.25 -8.89 13.61
N VAL A 25 -3.98 -9.77 14.28
CA VAL A 25 -4.06 -11.20 13.97
C VAL A 25 -5.49 -11.51 13.56
N VAL A 26 -5.68 -12.07 12.36
CA VAL A 26 -6.98 -12.57 11.92
C VAL A 26 -6.92 -14.09 11.85
N VAL A 27 -7.82 -14.76 12.55
CA VAL A 27 -7.95 -16.23 12.54
C VAL A 27 -9.17 -16.63 11.71
N SER A 28 -9.09 -17.73 10.98
CA SER A 28 -10.24 -18.26 10.23
C SER A 28 -11.08 -19.26 11.03
N ALA A 29 -10.63 -19.63 12.22
CA ALA A 29 -11.34 -20.50 13.15
C ALA A 29 -11.07 -20.05 14.59
N THR A 30 -12.11 -19.87 15.39
CA THR A 30 -12.06 -19.20 16.70
C THR A 30 -11.12 -19.90 17.68
N GLU A 31 -11.02 -21.23 17.64
CA GLU A 31 -10.12 -22.02 18.47
C GLU A 31 -8.64 -21.67 18.28
N GLN A 32 -8.27 -21.09 17.13
CA GLN A 32 -6.89 -20.68 16.87
C GLN A 32 -6.50 -19.40 17.62
N ALA A 33 -7.46 -18.58 18.05
CA ALA A 33 -7.17 -17.34 18.78
C ALA A 33 -6.48 -17.62 20.12
N ALA A 34 -7.01 -18.57 20.90
CA ALA A 34 -6.44 -18.97 22.17
C ALA A 34 -5.05 -19.62 22.00
N ARG A 35 -4.87 -20.43 20.96
CA ARG A 35 -3.58 -21.08 20.63
C ARG A 35 -2.52 -20.06 20.25
N ALA A 36 -2.84 -19.11 19.37
CA ALA A 36 -1.93 -18.04 18.96
C ALA A 36 -1.46 -17.20 20.16
N ARG A 37 -2.35 -16.92 21.13
CA ARG A 37 -1.97 -16.24 22.38
C ARG A 37 -1.09 -17.12 23.26
N ALA A 38 -1.45 -18.39 23.44
CA ALA A 38 -0.69 -19.32 24.28
C ALA A 38 0.74 -19.57 23.77
N ALA A 39 0.92 -19.60 22.45
CA ALA A 39 2.23 -19.75 21.81
C ALA A 39 3.06 -18.45 21.78
N GLY A 40 2.48 -17.32 22.16
CA GLY A 40 3.13 -16.00 22.04
C GLY A 40 3.24 -15.51 20.58
N LEU A 41 2.48 -16.10 19.66
CA LEU A 41 2.36 -15.66 18.27
C LEU A 41 1.60 -14.33 18.18
N ALA A 42 0.52 -14.22 18.95
CA ALA A 42 -0.22 -12.98 19.17
C ALA A 42 0.34 -12.27 20.42
N THR A 43 0.94 -11.09 20.25
CA THR A 43 1.49 -10.29 21.36
C THR A 43 0.40 -9.92 22.36
N ALA A 44 0.75 -9.52 23.59
CA ALA A 44 -0.24 -9.19 24.62
C ALA A 44 -1.20 -8.06 24.21
N ASP A 45 -0.70 -7.07 23.47
CA ASP A 45 -1.42 -5.92 22.93
C ASP A 45 -2.02 -6.16 21.53
N ALA A 46 -1.83 -7.35 20.95
CA ALA A 46 -2.38 -7.68 19.64
C ALA A 46 -3.91 -7.56 19.63
N THR A 47 -4.45 -7.04 18.53
CA THR A 47 -5.88 -7.14 18.23
C THR A 47 -6.14 -8.42 17.46
N VAL A 48 -7.03 -9.27 17.98
CA VAL A 48 -7.36 -10.58 17.37
C VAL A 48 -8.79 -10.55 16.83
N LEU A 49 -8.96 -10.86 15.55
CA LEU A 49 -10.26 -10.99 14.89
C LEU A 49 -10.56 -12.46 14.61
N ALA A 50 -11.76 -12.93 14.98
CA ALA A 50 -12.18 -14.32 14.81
C ALA A 50 -13.64 -14.44 14.32
N PRO A 51 -14.08 -15.58 13.74
CA PRO A 51 -15.45 -15.75 13.27
C PRO A 51 -16.53 -15.65 14.36
N THR A 52 -16.18 -15.98 15.60
CA THR A 52 -17.10 -15.90 16.75
C THR A 52 -16.36 -15.34 17.97
N ASP A 53 -17.12 -14.92 18.97
CA ASP A 53 -16.54 -14.59 20.28
C ASP A 53 -15.83 -15.79 20.89
N GLY A 54 -14.79 -15.53 21.69
CA GLY A 54 -13.98 -16.55 22.35
C GLY A 54 -12.83 -15.97 23.17
N ASP A 55 -12.14 -16.84 23.89
CA ASP A 55 -10.98 -16.42 24.69
C ASP A 55 -9.86 -15.87 23.80
N GLY A 56 -9.38 -14.67 24.15
CA GLY A 56 -8.30 -13.99 23.42
C GLY A 56 -8.75 -13.23 22.16
N VAL A 57 -10.05 -13.24 21.84
CA VAL A 57 -10.66 -12.50 20.72
C VAL A 57 -10.92 -11.04 21.13
N SER A 58 -10.55 -10.11 20.25
CA SER A 58 -10.83 -8.68 20.42
C SER A 58 -12.12 -8.27 19.71
N TRP A 59 -12.35 -8.78 18.50
CA TRP A 59 -13.58 -8.56 17.73
C TRP A 59 -14.00 -9.84 17.01
N HIS A 60 -15.31 -10.07 16.92
CA HIS A 60 -15.84 -11.08 16.03
C HIS A 60 -16.09 -10.52 14.62
N TYR A 61 -16.08 -11.39 13.62
CA TYR A 61 -16.55 -11.08 12.28
C TYR A 61 -17.43 -12.21 11.73
N ASP A 62 -18.48 -11.86 10.99
CA ASP A 62 -19.28 -12.82 10.23
C ASP A 62 -18.88 -12.85 8.76
N GLY A 63 -19.08 -14.00 8.13
CA GLY A 63 -18.85 -14.20 6.70
C GLY A 63 -17.43 -14.64 6.35
N GLY A 64 -16.99 -14.32 5.14
CA GLY A 64 -15.77 -14.86 4.54
C GLY A 64 -14.74 -13.79 4.23
N VAL A 65 -13.52 -13.94 4.73
CA VAL A 65 -12.39 -13.01 4.43
C VAL A 65 -11.52 -13.50 3.27
N VAL A 66 -11.77 -14.74 2.80
CA VAL A 66 -10.99 -15.42 1.75
C VAL A 66 -11.83 -15.66 0.50
N GLU A 67 -13.11 -16.01 0.67
CA GLU A 67 -13.97 -16.39 -0.43
C GLU A 67 -14.23 -15.20 -1.38
N PRO A 68 -14.23 -15.43 -2.70
CA PRO A 68 -14.48 -14.38 -3.67
C PRO A 68 -15.92 -13.87 -3.50
N TYR A 69 -16.09 -12.55 -3.53
CA TYR A 69 -17.37 -11.86 -3.31
C TYR A 69 -18.00 -12.09 -1.95
N ALA A 70 -17.21 -12.53 -0.98
CA ALA A 70 -17.71 -12.62 0.38
C ALA A 70 -17.94 -11.24 0.99
N GLU A 71 -18.90 -11.19 1.89
CA GLU A 71 -19.13 -10.06 2.76
C GLU A 71 -18.58 -10.41 4.14
N VAL A 72 -17.86 -9.46 4.72
CA VAL A 72 -17.33 -9.54 6.07
C VAL A 72 -18.05 -8.49 6.89
N VAL A 73 -18.75 -8.91 7.93
CA VAL A 73 -19.37 -8.00 8.91
C VAL A 73 -18.51 -8.01 10.16
N VAL A 74 -18.00 -6.87 10.59
CA VAL A 74 -17.19 -6.75 11.81
C VAL A 74 -17.97 -5.99 12.87
N ASP A 75 -18.11 -6.60 14.05
CA ASP A 75 -18.77 -6.02 15.23
C ASP A 75 -20.12 -5.38 14.91
N ASP A 76 -20.94 -6.09 14.10
CA ASP A 76 -22.30 -5.72 13.63
C ASP A 76 -22.46 -4.32 12.98
N SER A 77 -21.36 -3.62 12.71
CA SER A 77 -21.39 -2.18 12.41
C SER A 77 -20.65 -1.80 11.14
N PHE A 78 -19.76 -2.66 10.66
CA PHE A 78 -18.98 -2.44 9.45
C PHE A 78 -19.08 -3.61 8.50
N VAL A 79 -19.59 -3.37 7.29
CA VAL A 79 -19.67 -4.35 6.21
C VAL A 79 -18.58 -4.05 5.18
N LEU A 80 -17.79 -5.07 4.86
CA LEU A 80 -16.73 -5.02 3.85
C LEU A 80 -17.00 -6.08 2.79
N GLN A 81 -16.99 -5.68 1.52
CA GLN A 81 -17.03 -6.62 0.39
C GLN A 81 -15.62 -7.01 -0.02
N VAL A 82 -15.34 -8.31 -0.19
CA VAL A 82 -14.04 -8.81 -0.67
C VAL A 82 -14.19 -9.22 -2.13
N VAL A 83 -13.46 -8.58 -3.03
CA VAL A 83 -13.64 -8.75 -4.47
C VAL A 83 -12.29 -9.04 -5.14
N PRO A 84 -12.17 -10.12 -5.94
CA PRO A 84 -10.99 -10.33 -6.80
C PRO A 84 -10.80 -9.16 -7.76
N TYR A 85 -9.57 -8.68 -7.91
CA TYR A 85 -9.26 -7.45 -8.63
C TYR A 85 -9.79 -7.47 -10.07
N ALA A 86 -9.55 -8.54 -10.82
CA ALA A 86 -9.99 -8.65 -12.21
C ALA A 86 -11.52 -8.58 -12.34
N LEU A 87 -12.23 -9.13 -11.35
CA LEU A 87 -13.68 -9.21 -11.33
C LEU A 87 -14.36 -7.92 -10.84
N GLY A 88 -13.63 -7.08 -10.09
CA GLY A 88 -14.12 -5.78 -9.63
C GLY A 88 -14.51 -4.84 -10.77
N ARG A 89 -13.93 -4.99 -11.97
CA ARG A 89 -14.28 -4.21 -13.17
C ARG A 89 -15.71 -4.41 -13.64
N TYR A 90 -16.32 -5.54 -13.30
CA TYR A 90 -17.66 -5.93 -13.75
C TYR A 90 -18.72 -5.79 -12.64
N THR A 91 -18.31 -5.39 -11.44
CA THR A 91 -19.17 -5.36 -10.26
C THR A 91 -19.34 -3.91 -9.78
N PRO A 92 -20.57 -3.40 -9.68
CA PRO A 92 -20.81 -2.09 -9.08
C PRO A 92 -20.30 -2.06 -7.63
N ILE A 93 -19.45 -1.10 -7.31
CA ILE A 93 -18.93 -0.91 -5.95
C ILE A 93 -19.89 0.02 -5.19
N GLY A 94 -20.75 -0.56 -4.37
CA GLY A 94 -21.77 0.17 -3.61
C GLY A 94 -21.31 0.62 -2.22
N GLY A 95 -20.19 0.10 -1.71
CA GLY A 95 -19.76 0.32 -0.34
C GLY A 95 -18.28 0.00 -0.09
N PRO A 96 -17.84 -0.05 1.17
CA PRO A 96 -16.48 -0.44 1.52
C PRO A 96 -16.09 -1.77 0.87
N THR A 97 -15.05 -1.75 0.05
CA THR A 97 -14.62 -2.88 -0.77
C THR A 97 -13.13 -3.09 -0.62
N LEU A 98 -12.71 -4.31 -0.38
CA LEU A 98 -11.33 -4.75 -0.40
C LEU A 98 -11.08 -5.54 -1.68
N LEU A 99 -10.26 -4.97 -2.56
CA LEU A 99 -9.78 -5.61 -3.76
C LEU A 99 -8.60 -6.52 -3.42
N ARG A 100 -8.58 -7.73 -3.96
CA ARG A 100 -7.52 -8.70 -3.70
C ARG A 100 -6.97 -9.30 -4.97
N VAL A 101 -5.68 -9.61 -4.96
CA VAL A 101 -5.05 -10.49 -5.94
C VAL A 101 -5.14 -11.91 -5.40
N THR A 102 -5.98 -12.72 -6.04
CA THR A 102 -6.25 -14.11 -5.62
C THR A 102 -5.72 -15.13 -6.62
N GLU A 103 -5.45 -14.69 -7.85
CA GLU A 103 -4.89 -15.47 -8.95
C GLU A 103 -4.09 -14.59 -9.92
N VAL A 104 -3.44 -15.21 -10.92
CA VAL A 104 -2.56 -14.52 -11.90
C VAL A 104 -3.32 -13.47 -12.72
N SER A 105 -4.56 -13.76 -13.13
CA SER A 105 -5.44 -12.83 -13.87
C SER A 105 -5.71 -11.54 -13.09
N ASP A 106 -5.82 -11.61 -11.76
CA ASP A 106 -5.97 -10.42 -10.92
C ASP A 106 -4.72 -9.54 -10.97
N LEU A 107 -3.53 -10.16 -10.91
CA LEU A 107 -2.27 -9.43 -11.03
C LEU A 107 -2.15 -8.80 -12.42
N GLU A 108 -2.44 -9.52 -13.50
CA GLU A 108 -2.41 -8.99 -14.87
C GLU A 108 -3.36 -7.80 -15.03
N ALA A 109 -4.57 -7.89 -14.48
CA ALA A 109 -5.53 -6.80 -14.50
C ALA A 109 -5.05 -5.58 -13.70
N TYR A 110 -4.42 -5.78 -12.54
CA TYR A 110 -3.80 -4.69 -11.76
C TYR A 110 -2.68 -4.00 -12.53
N LEU A 111 -1.78 -4.79 -13.14
CA LEU A 111 -0.65 -4.26 -13.90
C LEU A 111 -1.12 -3.50 -15.15
N ALA A 112 -2.16 -3.99 -15.83
CA ALA A 112 -2.73 -3.29 -16.98
C ALA A 112 -3.31 -1.92 -16.61
N ASP A 113 -4.00 -1.80 -15.47
CA ASP A 113 -4.50 -0.50 -14.98
C ASP A 113 -3.36 0.44 -14.58
N ALA A 114 -2.29 -0.11 -14.00
CA ALA A 114 -1.10 0.65 -13.67
C ALA A 114 -0.38 1.16 -14.93
N ASP A 115 -0.26 0.31 -15.95
CA ASP A 115 0.37 0.65 -17.24
C ASP A 115 -0.44 1.72 -17.98
N ASP A 116 -1.78 1.61 -17.97
CA ASP A 116 -2.66 2.63 -18.54
C ASP A 116 -2.55 3.98 -17.82
N ALA A 117 -2.47 3.97 -16.47
CA ALA A 117 -2.25 5.20 -15.72
C ALA A 117 -0.95 5.90 -16.13
N VAL A 118 0.14 5.17 -16.35
CA VAL A 118 1.40 5.75 -16.82
C VAL A 118 1.24 6.30 -18.25
N ALA A 119 0.63 5.51 -19.13
CA ALA A 119 0.53 5.84 -20.56
C ALA A 119 -0.44 7.00 -20.85
N SER A 120 -1.59 7.04 -20.17
CA SER A 120 -2.70 7.94 -20.48
C SER A 120 -3.05 8.89 -19.35
N GLY A 121 -2.56 8.66 -18.13
CA GLY A 121 -2.98 9.39 -16.93
C GLY A 121 -4.33 8.94 -16.38
N THR A 122 -4.92 7.89 -16.97
CA THR A 122 -6.22 7.36 -16.55
C THR A 122 -6.03 6.38 -15.41
N PHE A 123 -6.52 6.74 -14.22
CA PHE A 123 -6.54 5.82 -13.09
C PHE A 123 -7.87 5.06 -13.05
N SER A 124 -7.78 3.75 -12.86
CA SER A 124 -8.94 2.90 -12.69
C SER A 124 -9.75 3.34 -11.46
N ALA A 125 -11.01 3.73 -11.68
CA ALA A 125 -11.94 4.10 -10.61
C ALA A 125 -12.13 2.96 -9.60
N LEU A 126 -11.88 1.71 -10.03
CA LEU A 126 -11.86 0.54 -9.18
C LEU A 126 -10.90 0.70 -8.01
N VAL A 127 -9.67 1.17 -8.23
CA VAL A 127 -8.65 1.28 -7.17
C VAL A 127 -8.54 2.69 -6.60
N ALA A 128 -8.84 3.73 -7.40
CA ALA A 128 -8.82 5.12 -6.97
C ALA A 128 -10.09 5.56 -6.24
N GLY A 129 -11.17 4.75 -6.26
CA GLY A 129 -12.45 5.09 -5.65
C GLY A 129 -12.37 5.18 -4.10
N PRO A 130 -13.08 6.13 -3.46
CA PRO A 130 -12.95 6.43 -2.03
C PRO A 130 -13.38 5.29 -1.10
N SER A 131 -14.21 4.37 -1.61
CA SER A 131 -14.73 3.23 -0.85
C SER A 131 -13.90 1.95 -1.04
N THR A 132 -12.78 2.01 -1.75
CA THR A 132 -11.99 0.82 -2.11
C THR A 132 -10.65 0.81 -1.41
N LEU A 133 -10.14 -0.38 -1.08
CA LEU A 133 -8.77 -0.61 -0.65
C LEU A 133 -8.19 -1.76 -1.48
N LEU A 134 -6.87 -1.75 -1.68
CA LEU A 134 -6.17 -2.86 -2.30
C LEU A 134 -5.46 -3.64 -1.19
N ALA A 135 -5.66 -4.94 -1.13
CA ALA A 135 -4.95 -5.78 -0.18
C ALA A 135 -3.50 -5.98 -0.61
N ASP A 136 -2.64 -6.29 0.36
CA ASP A 136 -1.28 -6.78 0.11
C ASP A 136 -0.44 -5.83 -0.77
N GLU A 137 -0.65 -4.52 -0.61
CA GLU A 137 0.09 -3.45 -1.32
C GLU A 137 1.62 -3.65 -1.29
N PRO A 138 2.25 -4.10 -0.17
CA PRO A 138 3.64 -4.55 -0.14
C PRO A 138 4.07 -5.45 -1.30
N ALA A 139 3.26 -6.45 -1.66
CA ALA A 139 3.58 -7.40 -2.72
C ALA A 139 3.33 -6.86 -4.12
N LEU A 140 2.67 -5.70 -4.23
CA LEU A 140 2.28 -5.03 -5.47
C LEU A 140 3.15 -3.79 -5.76
N GLY A 141 4.25 -3.62 -5.03
CA GLY A 141 5.19 -2.51 -5.20
C GLY A 141 5.08 -1.41 -4.15
N GLY A 142 4.13 -1.51 -3.21
CA GLY A 142 3.90 -0.54 -2.13
C GLY A 142 4.77 -0.79 -0.90
N TRP A 143 5.89 -1.49 -1.04
CA TRP A 143 6.74 -1.85 0.09
C TRP A 143 7.38 -0.63 0.76
N SER A 144 7.23 -0.51 2.08
CA SER A 144 7.83 0.55 2.88
C SER A 144 8.95 0.07 3.82
N GLY A 145 9.31 -1.21 3.78
CA GLY A 145 10.14 -1.85 4.82
C GLY A 145 9.35 -2.58 5.89
N ASP A 146 8.02 -2.41 5.90
CA ASP A 146 7.10 -2.88 6.93
C ASP A 146 5.96 -3.73 6.34
N GLY A 147 5.13 -4.33 7.20
CA GLY A 147 4.01 -5.21 6.83
C GLY A 147 4.26 -6.68 7.16
N GLY A 148 5.27 -6.97 7.98
CA GLY A 148 5.65 -8.31 8.41
C GLY A 148 4.85 -8.85 9.61
N PRO A 149 5.29 -10.01 10.17
CA PRO A 149 4.60 -10.73 11.24
C PRO A 149 4.31 -9.91 12.52
N GLU A 150 5.17 -8.95 12.85
CA GLU A 150 4.97 -8.07 14.02
C GLU A 150 3.76 -7.13 13.86
N GLN A 151 3.27 -6.92 12.64
CA GLN A 151 2.19 -5.98 12.35
C GLN A 151 0.91 -6.67 11.89
N ARG A 152 1.03 -7.77 11.13
CA ARG A 152 -0.11 -8.49 10.58
C ARG A 152 0.14 -9.99 10.47
N LEU A 153 -0.85 -10.77 10.89
CA LEU A 153 -0.88 -12.21 10.72
C LEU A 153 -2.25 -12.71 10.26
N TRP A 154 -2.23 -13.77 9.48
CA TRP A 154 -3.36 -14.63 9.16
C TRP A 154 -3.08 -16.02 9.70
N VAL A 155 -4.05 -16.60 10.40
CA VAL A 155 -4.01 -17.98 10.89
C VAL A 155 -5.18 -18.75 10.30
N ALA A 156 -4.87 -19.69 9.41
CA ALA A 156 -5.86 -20.54 8.78
C ALA A 156 -6.45 -21.58 9.76
N ALA A 157 -7.54 -22.23 9.36
CA ALA A 157 -8.28 -23.18 10.20
C ALA A 157 -7.43 -24.41 10.56
N ASP A 158 -6.51 -24.80 9.68
CA ASP A 158 -5.53 -25.87 9.92
C ASP A 158 -4.35 -25.43 10.81
N GLY A 159 -4.31 -24.15 11.21
CA GLY A 159 -3.24 -23.55 12.00
C GLY A 159 -2.08 -23.00 11.17
N ALA A 160 -2.12 -23.02 9.83
CA ALA A 160 -1.07 -22.42 9.03
C ALA A 160 -1.00 -20.89 9.24
N VAL A 161 0.21 -20.37 9.44
CA VAL A 161 0.46 -18.94 9.70
C VAL A 161 1.12 -18.26 8.52
N SER A 162 0.67 -17.06 8.18
CA SER A 162 1.18 -16.21 7.10
C SER A 162 0.92 -14.73 7.43
N THR A 163 1.39 -13.80 6.60
CA THR A 163 1.04 -12.37 6.78
C THR A 163 -0.34 -12.02 6.22
N GLY A 164 -0.92 -12.83 5.34
CA GLY A 164 -2.26 -12.65 4.75
C GLY A 164 -2.78 -13.95 4.13
N PRO A 165 -4.08 -14.03 3.77
CA PRO A 165 -4.68 -15.32 3.40
C PRO A 165 -4.12 -15.98 2.14
N TRP A 166 -3.45 -15.21 1.27
CA TRP A 166 -2.75 -15.71 0.08
C TRP A 166 -1.22 -15.65 0.21
N GLY A 167 -0.72 -15.47 1.44
CA GLY A 167 0.70 -15.46 1.70
C GLY A 167 1.32 -16.86 1.75
N ALA A 168 2.64 -16.92 1.65
CA ALA A 168 3.40 -18.13 1.95
C ALA A 168 3.17 -18.55 3.41
N ARG A 169 3.12 -19.85 3.66
CA ARG A 169 3.14 -20.39 5.02
C ARG A 169 4.51 -20.12 5.65
N LEU A 170 4.51 -19.39 6.75
CA LEU A 170 5.69 -18.97 7.51
C LEU A 170 5.89 -19.82 8.78
N GLY A 171 4.85 -20.50 9.22
CA GLY A 171 4.88 -21.35 10.40
C GLY A 171 3.50 -21.96 10.69
N ASP A 172 3.31 -22.31 11.95
CA ASP A 172 2.08 -22.86 12.51
C ASP A 172 1.62 -22.03 13.70
N VAL A 173 0.35 -22.16 14.09
CA VAL A 173 -0.25 -21.41 15.20
C VAL A 173 0.45 -21.63 16.54
N ASP A 174 1.15 -22.75 16.68
CA ASP A 174 1.95 -23.08 17.87
C ASP A 174 3.41 -22.57 17.77
N SER A 175 3.81 -21.98 16.64
CA SER A 175 5.10 -21.30 16.49
C SER A 175 5.10 -19.99 17.26
N SER A 176 6.25 -19.64 17.81
CA SER A 176 6.48 -18.31 18.39
C SER A 176 6.54 -17.22 17.32
N LEU A 177 6.27 -15.97 17.71
CA LEU A 177 6.41 -14.82 16.81
C LEU A 177 7.84 -14.69 16.27
N GLU A 178 8.86 -15.00 17.09
CA GLU A 178 10.27 -14.95 16.68
C GLU A 178 10.57 -15.93 15.55
N GLU A 179 10.08 -17.18 15.64
CA GLU A 179 10.24 -18.19 14.60
C GLU A 179 9.57 -17.77 13.29
N VAL A 180 8.34 -17.24 13.37
CA VAL A 180 7.61 -16.76 12.19
C VAL A 180 8.29 -15.54 11.55
N THR A 181 8.83 -14.63 12.37
CA THR A 181 9.61 -13.47 11.88
C THR A 181 10.90 -13.90 11.20
N LEU A 182 11.62 -14.89 11.75
CA LEU A 182 12.82 -15.44 11.11
C LEU A 182 12.49 -16.13 9.77
N ALA A 183 11.42 -16.93 9.73
CA ALA A 183 10.96 -17.56 8.49
C ALA A 183 10.56 -16.53 7.44
N TRP A 184 9.90 -15.45 7.85
CA TRP A 184 9.56 -14.33 6.99
C TRP A 184 10.80 -13.63 6.42
N GLN A 185 11.78 -13.29 7.26
CA GLN A 185 13.03 -12.67 6.82
C GLN A 185 13.81 -13.56 5.85
N ALA A 186 13.93 -14.86 6.15
CA ALA A 186 14.61 -15.82 5.29
C ALA A 186 13.91 -15.96 3.92
N ALA A 187 12.58 -15.96 3.90
CA ALA A 187 11.82 -16.06 2.66
C ALA A 187 11.88 -14.79 1.78
N GLN A 188 12.29 -13.65 2.36
CA GLN A 188 12.46 -12.38 1.65
C GLN A 188 13.87 -12.22 1.04
N GLU A 189 14.84 -13.02 1.48
CA GLU A 189 16.25 -12.86 1.09
C GLU A 189 16.45 -13.04 -0.43
N GLY A 190 17.11 -12.07 -1.06
CA GLY A 190 17.44 -12.10 -2.49
C GLY A 190 16.28 -11.87 -3.47
N ARG A 191 15.10 -11.47 -2.98
CA ARG A 191 13.88 -11.25 -3.77
C ARG A 191 13.49 -9.78 -3.82
N VAL A 192 12.61 -9.40 -4.75
CA VAL A 192 12.00 -8.07 -4.66
C VAL A 192 11.09 -8.01 -3.42
N PRO A 193 10.95 -6.86 -2.76
CA PRO A 193 10.35 -6.82 -1.42
C PRO A 193 8.95 -7.43 -1.30
N CYS A 194 8.67 -7.99 -0.13
CA CYS A 194 7.40 -8.65 0.23
C CYS A 194 6.93 -9.77 -0.70
N ALA A 195 7.86 -10.64 -1.13
CA ALA A 195 7.55 -11.82 -1.93
C ALA A 195 6.46 -12.70 -1.33
N VAL A 196 6.48 -12.83 -0.01
CA VAL A 196 5.68 -13.83 0.68
C VAL A 196 4.21 -13.46 0.89
N ALA A 197 3.76 -12.24 0.60
CA ALA A 197 2.37 -11.86 0.90
C ALA A 197 1.35 -12.37 -0.15
N LEU A 198 1.80 -12.81 -1.33
CA LEU A 198 0.94 -13.32 -2.41
C LEU A 198 1.37 -14.68 -2.97
N SER A 199 2.34 -15.37 -2.36
CA SER A 199 2.93 -16.60 -2.92
C SER A 199 1.94 -17.76 -3.10
N ALA A 200 0.79 -17.75 -2.44
CA ALA A 200 -0.26 -18.75 -2.66
C ALA A 200 -1.21 -18.38 -3.82
N ALA A 201 -1.29 -17.10 -4.20
CA ALA A 201 -2.09 -16.61 -5.33
C ALA A 201 -1.31 -16.57 -6.65
N VAL A 202 -0.04 -16.16 -6.58
CA VAL A 202 0.81 -15.94 -7.76
C VAL A 202 2.21 -16.50 -7.47
N ALA A 203 2.77 -17.22 -8.45
CA ALA A 203 4.14 -17.69 -8.36
C ALA A 203 5.14 -16.51 -8.21
N ASP A 204 6.09 -16.64 -7.30
CA ASP A 204 6.99 -15.55 -6.93
C ASP A 204 7.82 -15.04 -8.11
N ASP A 205 8.22 -15.91 -9.04
CA ASP A 205 9.00 -15.56 -10.23
C ASP A 205 8.20 -14.69 -11.22
N VAL A 206 6.92 -14.99 -11.41
CA VAL A 206 5.99 -14.19 -12.23
C VAL A 206 5.82 -12.80 -11.62
N ARG A 207 5.56 -12.74 -10.30
CA ARG A 207 5.42 -11.47 -9.58
C ARG A 207 6.70 -10.65 -9.61
N ASP A 208 7.84 -11.27 -9.33
CA ASP A 208 9.16 -10.62 -9.33
C ASP A 208 9.49 -10.02 -10.70
N ALA A 209 9.26 -10.77 -11.79
CA ALA A 209 9.47 -10.29 -13.15
C ALA A 209 8.58 -9.07 -13.45
N ALA A 210 7.31 -9.11 -13.02
CA ALA A 210 6.37 -8.01 -13.22
C ALA A 210 6.81 -6.73 -12.47
N LEU A 211 7.24 -6.85 -11.21
CA LEU A 211 7.69 -5.71 -10.40
C LEU A 211 9.01 -5.12 -10.92
N ARG A 212 9.97 -5.96 -11.34
CA ARG A 212 11.23 -5.47 -11.93
C ARG A 212 11.02 -4.73 -13.24
N ALA A 213 10.04 -5.15 -14.04
CA ALA A 213 9.67 -4.47 -15.28
C ALA A 213 9.00 -3.10 -15.04
N ARG A 214 8.50 -2.84 -13.82
CA ARG A 214 7.72 -1.66 -13.47
C ARG A 214 8.18 -1.05 -12.14
N PRO A 215 9.39 -0.47 -12.10
CA PRO A 215 9.95 0.14 -10.89
C PRO A 215 9.12 1.31 -10.34
N TRP A 216 8.16 1.83 -11.12
CA TRP A 216 7.25 2.92 -10.76
C TRP A 216 5.97 2.45 -10.02
N LEU A 217 5.75 1.16 -9.81
CA LEU A 217 4.52 0.65 -9.15
C LEU A 217 4.33 1.19 -7.72
N GLY A 218 5.41 1.39 -6.96
CA GLY A 218 5.32 2.03 -5.65
C GLY A 218 4.78 3.46 -5.72
N ARG A 219 5.21 4.24 -6.73
CA ARG A 219 4.68 5.58 -6.99
C ARG A 219 3.21 5.52 -7.44
N TYR A 220 2.85 4.53 -8.27
CA TYR A 220 1.46 4.31 -8.67
C TYR A 220 0.54 4.07 -7.48
N LEU A 221 0.92 3.20 -6.54
CA LEU A 221 0.11 2.95 -5.33
C LEU A 221 -0.01 4.19 -4.42
N ARG A 222 1.05 5.00 -4.30
CA ARG A 222 0.99 6.29 -3.60
C ARG A 222 0.02 7.26 -4.29
N ALA A 223 0.05 7.31 -5.62
CA ALA A 223 -0.87 8.13 -6.42
C ALA A 223 -2.33 7.69 -6.24
N VAL A 224 -2.59 6.39 -6.29
CA VAL A 224 -3.89 5.79 -5.98
C VAL A 224 -4.37 6.20 -4.59
N GLY A 225 -3.48 6.13 -3.58
CA GLY A 225 -3.81 6.57 -2.22
C GLY A 225 -4.16 8.07 -2.13
N ALA A 226 -3.43 8.93 -2.86
CA ALA A 226 -3.70 10.37 -2.92
C ALA A 226 -5.04 10.67 -3.60
N LEU A 227 -5.29 10.06 -4.77
CA LEU A 227 -6.55 10.20 -5.52
C LEU A 227 -7.75 9.73 -4.70
N ARG A 228 -7.63 8.58 -4.02
CA ARG A 228 -8.66 8.07 -3.12
C ARG A 228 -8.99 9.06 -1.99
N GLY A 229 -7.96 9.65 -1.39
CA GLY A 229 -8.12 10.65 -0.34
C GLY A 229 -8.76 11.96 -0.83
N LEU A 230 -8.47 12.36 -2.06
CA LEU A 230 -9.05 13.54 -2.71
C LEU A 230 -10.50 13.30 -3.15
N ALA A 231 -10.79 12.14 -3.76
CA ALA A 231 -12.15 11.71 -4.12
C ALA A 231 -13.05 11.64 -2.88
N GLY A 232 -12.53 11.15 -1.74
CA GLY A 232 -13.24 11.15 -0.46
C GLY A 232 -13.59 12.56 0.08
N ARG A 233 -12.99 13.61 -0.47
CA ARG A 233 -13.28 15.03 -0.18
C ARG A 233 -14.08 15.71 -1.29
N GLY A 234 -14.60 14.94 -2.26
CA GLY A 234 -15.37 15.45 -3.40
C GLY A 234 -14.51 16.13 -4.46
N ARG A 235 -13.24 15.74 -4.61
CA ARG A 235 -12.35 16.21 -5.68
C ARG A 235 -12.24 15.15 -6.76
N ASP A 236 -12.87 15.41 -7.88
CA ASP A 236 -12.87 14.57 -9.08
C ASP A 236 -12.04 15.22 -10.19
N GLY A 237 -11.70 14.45 -11.24
CA GLY A 237 -10.93 14.97 -12.38
C GLY A 237 -9.48 15.35 -12.05
N VAL A 238 -8.98 14.93 -10.89
CA VAL A 238 -7.62 15.19 -10.43
C VAL A 238 -6.62 14.39 -11.28
N ARG A 239 -5.62 15.09 -11.80
CA ARG A 239 -4.46 14.56 -12.53
C ARG A 239 -3.28 14.36 -11.57
N VAL A 240 -2.35 13.48 -11.95
CA VAL A 240 -1.16 13.16 -11.16
C VAL A 240 0.09 13.38 -12.00
N SER A 241 1.08 14.05 -11.42
CA SER A 241 2.34 14.35 -12.10
C SER A 241 3.07 13.05 -12.41
N GLY A 242 3.50 12.90 -13.66
CA GLY A 242 4.18 11.70 -14.13
C GLY A 242 3.29 10.57 -14.63
N PHE A 243 1.97 10.78 -14.64
CA PHE A 243 1.00 9.81 -15.15
C PHE A 243 0.18 10.49 -16.26
N GLY A 244 0.45 10.12 -17.52
CA GLY A 244 -0.11 10.79 -18.70
C GLY A 244 0.38 12.22 -18.95
N GLY A 245 1.38 12.68 -18.19
CA GLY A 245 2.04 13.99 -18.36
C GLY A 245 2.31 14.71 -17.04
N HIS A 246 2.75 15.95 -17.16
CA HIS A 246 3.10 16.84 -16.04
C HIS A 246 2.18 18.07 -15.97
N LEU A 247 2.21 18.76 -14.83
CA LEU A 247 1.57 20.07 -14.67
C LEU A 247 2.28 21.12 -15.54
N ASP A 248 3.63 21.10 -15.57
CA ASP A 248 4.44 21.83 -16.54
C ASP A 248 4.74 20.94 -17.76
N PRO A 249 4.13 21.19 -18.93
CA PRO A 249 4.35 20.38 -20.13
C PRO A 249 5.80 20.38 -20.61
N ALA A 250 6.64 21.33 -20.18
CA ALA A 250 8.07 21.32 -20.49
C ALA A 250 8.82 20.14 -19.85
N LEU A 251 8.22 19.48 -18.86
CA LEU A 251 8.76 18.29 -18.20
C LEU A 251 8.29 16.98 -18.86
N ASP A 252 7.40 17.04 -19.86
CA ASP A 252 6.93 15.83 -20.52
C ASP A 252 8.08 15.08 -21.22
N GLY A 253 8.21 13.79 -20.88
CA GLY A 253 9.30 12.93 -21.33
C GLY A 253 10.52 12.90 -20.39
N ALA A 254 10.55 13.72 -19.34
CA ALA A 254 11.52 13.58 -18.26
C ALA A 254 11.24 12.31 -17.45
N ALA A 255 12.30 11.69 -16.93
CA ALA A 255 12.15 10.54 -16.05
C ALA A 255 11.75 11.01 -14.66
N ASP A 256 10.66 10.45 -14.15
CA ASP A 256 10.17 10.73 -12.82
C ASP A 256 11.01 10.10 -11.71
N ALA A 257 11.07 10.78 -10.56
CA ALA A 257 11.61 10.19 -9.35
C ALA A 257 10.82 8.93 -8.96
N THR A 258 11.52 7.80 -8.89
CA THR A 258 10.98 6.50 -8.44
C THR A 258 11.28 6.22 -6.97
N ALA A 259 11.88 7.16 -6.23
CA ALA A 259 12.22 6.97 -4.83
C ALA A 259 10.97 6.67 -3.98
N ASP A 260 11.09 5.75 -3.03
CA ASP A 260 9.97 5.23 -2.25
C ASP A 260 9.30 6.28 -1.36
N ASP A 261 10.03 7.31 -0.93
CA ASP A 261 9.54 8.42 -0.11
C ASP A 261 9.21 9.70 -0.91
N ALA A 262 9.29 9.64 -2.24
CA ALA A 262 8.94 10.78 -3.08
C ALA A 262 7.45 11.13 -2.94
N PRO A 263 7.11 12.41 -2.68
CA PRO A 263 5.72 12.84 -2.60
C PRO A 263 5.04 12.75 -3.97
N VAL A 264 3.71 12.78 -3.95
CA VAL A 264 2.88 12.78 -5.14
C VAL A 264 2.27 14.15 -5.32
N LEU A 265 2.53 14.78 -6.46
CA LEU A 265 1.88 16.02 -6.86
C LEU A 265 0.64 15.67 -7.70
N CYS A 266 -0.50 16.21 -7.28
CA CYS A 266 -1.77 16.11 -7.99
C CYS A 266 -2.31 17.50 -8.28
N TRP A 267 -3.14 17.66 -9.32
CA TRP A 267 -3.80 18.94 -9.59
C TRP A 267 -5.13 18.74 -10.32
N ASP A 268 -6.00 19.73 -10.22
CA ASP A 268 -7.16 19.92 -11.09
C ASP A 268 -7.06 21.30 -11.75
N GLU A 269 -8.14 21.78 -12.37
CA GLU A 269 -8.16 23.10 -13.02
C GLU A 269 -8.00 24.27 -12.03
N ASP A 270 -8.37 24.07 -10.76
CA ASP A 270 -8.46 25.14 -9.77
C ASP A 270 -7.27 25.15 -8.80
N GLN A 271 -6.76 23.98 -8.41
CA GLN A 271 -5.85 23.80 -7.28
C GLN A 271 -4.83 22.70 -7.53
N ALA A 272 -3.77 22.72 -6.71
CA ALA A 272 -2.77 21.67 -6.66
C ALA A 272 -2.66 21.09 -5.24
N TYR A 273 -2.22 19.84 -5.17
CA TYR A 273 -2.18 19.04 -3.96
C TYR A 273 -0.88 18.27 -3.88
N LEU A 274 -0.18 18.38 -2.74
CA LEU A 274 1.01 17.59 -2.47
C LEU A 274 0.68 16.54 -1.41
N SER A 275 0.89 15.27 -1.75
CA SER A 275 0.62 14.14 -0.87
C SER A 275 1.92 13.43 -0.47
N ASN A 276 2.16 13.26 0.83
CA ASN A 276 3.21 12.38 1.32
C ASN A 276 2.61 10.98 1.43
N GLY A 277 2.91 10.12 0.45
CA GLY A 277 2.32 8.79 0.34
C GLY A 277 2.51 7.90 1.57
N ALA A 278 3.57 8.11 2.37
CA ALA A 278 3.81 7.35 3.60
C ALA A 278 2.91 7.79 4.77
N ALA A 279 2.66 9.09 4.90
CA ALA A 279 1.83 9.65 5.98
C ALA A 279 0.35 9.82 5.59
N ARG A 280 -0.01 9.52 4.33
CA ARG A 280 -1.31 9.85 3.68
C ARG A 280 -1.75 11.31 3.91
N ARG A 281 -0.79 12.19 4.19
CA ARG A 281 -1.04 13.61 4.44
C ARG A 281 -1.03 14.33 3.11
N THR A 282 -2.13 15.01 2.82
CA THR A 282 -2.28 15.82 1.61
C THR A 282 -2.49 17.27 2.00
N VAL A 283 -1.68 18.17 1.45
CA VAL A 283 -1.79 19.62 1.62
C VAL A 283 -2.15 20.26 0.29
N GLN A 284 -2.98 21.30 0.34
CA GLN A 284 -3.33 22.11 -0.82
C GLN A 284 -2.30 23.23 -0.99
N ILE A 285 -1.90 23.47 -2.22
CA ILE A 285 -0.90 24.47 -2.62
C ILE A 285 -1.38 25.21 -3.88
N SER A 286 -0.84 26.41 -4.13
CA SER A 286 -1.15 27.14 -5.36
C SER A 286 -0.50 26.46 -6.57
N HIS A 287 -1.03 26.70 -7.77
CA HIS A 287 -0.47 26.17 -9.01
C HIS A 287 0.95 26.68 -9.26
N GLU A 288 1.24 27.94 -8.94
CA GLU A 288 2.58 28.51 -9.10
C GLU A 288 3.60 27.79 -8.23
N LEU A 289 3.23 27.51 -6.97
CA LEU A 289 4.09 26.73 -6.07
C LEU A 289 4.22 25.28 -6.55
N ALA A 290 3.14 24.70 -7.08
CA ALA A 290 3.14 23.34 -7.62
C ALA A 290 4.08 23.19 -8.81
N THR A 291 4.14 24.16 -9.73
CA THR A 291 5.10 24.15 -10.85
C THR A 291 6.54 24.12 -10.36
N VAL A 292 6.87 24.88 -9.31
CA VAL A 292 8.22 24.86 -8.72
C VAL A 292 8.50 23.51 -8.05
N VAL A 293 7.54 23.00 -7.27
CA VAL A 293 7.65 21.69 -6.61
C VAL A 293 7.84 20.56 -7.61
N GLU A 294 7.09 20.57 -8.72
CA GLU A 294 7.22 19.57 -9.78
C GLU A 294 8.62 19.57 -10.40
N LYS A 295 9.16 20.75 -10.73
CA LYS A 295 10.54 20.88 -11.25
C LYS A 295 11.57 20.31 -10.30
N LEU A 296 11.44 20.59 -8.99
CA LEU A 296 12.34 20.05 -7.97
C LEU A 296 12.23 18.53 -7.85
N MET A 297 11.02 17.98 -7.98
CA MET A 297 10.78 16.54 -7.91
C MET A 297 11.27 15.79 -9.15
N VAL A 298 11.07 16.35 -10.34
CA VAL A 298 11.37 15.70 -11.64
C VAL A 298 12.84 15.88 -12.01
N LEU A 299 13.38 17.10 -11.92
CA LEU A 299 14.75 17.41 -12.35
C LEU A 299 15.80 17.15 -11.26
N GLY A 300 15.38 17.05 -9.99
CA GLY A 300 16.28 16.80 -8.87
C GLY A 300 17.44 17.82 -8.82
N PRO A 301 18.71 17.37 -8.77
CA PRO A 301 19.87 18.28 -8.78
C PRO A 301 19.95 19.20 -10.00
N GLU A 302 19.36 18.81 -11.14
CA GLU A 302 19.38 19.58 -12.39
C GLU A 302 18.34 20.72 -12.38
N ALA A 303 17.49 20.79 -11.36
CA ALA A 303 16.49 21.84 -11.23
C ALA A 303 17.08 23.26 -11.14
N SER A 304 18.39 23.41 -10.87
CA SER A 304 19.07 24.70 -10.78
C SER A 304 19.01 25.53 -12.08
N GLU A 305 18.81 24.90 -13.23
CA GLU A 305 18.64 25.59 -14.51
C GLU A 305 17.22 26.15 -14.70
N ALA A 306 16.22 25.54 -14.06
CA ALA A 306 14.81 25.86 -14.21
C ALA A 306 14.21 26.63 -13.03
N VAL A 307 14.85 26.57 -11.85
CA VAL A 307 14.42 27.20 -10.61
C VAL A 307 15.61 27.93 -9.97
N PRO A 308 15.49 29.23 -9.65
CA PRO A 308 16.55 29.96 -8.95
C PRO A 308 16.93 29.28 -7.63
N ALA A 309 18.23 29.17 -7.33
CA ALA A 309 18.73 28.43 -6.16
C ALA A 309 18.10 28.90 -4.83
N THR A 310 17.94 30.21 -4.65
CA THR A 310 17.30 30.79 -3.45
C THR A 310 15.84 30.37 -3.30
N GLU A 311 15.12 30.20 -4.40
CA GLU A 311 13.74 29.73 -4.40
C GLU A 311 13.66 28.22 -4.14
N ALA A 312 14.54 27.43 -4.78
CA ALA A 312 14.66 26.00 -4.55
C ALA A 312 14.93 25.68 -3.07
N GLU A 313 15.90 26.37 -2.45
CA GLU A 313 16.22 26.21 -1.02
C GLU A 313 15.04 26.57 -0.12
N ARG A 314 14.37 27.69 -0.39
CA ARG A 314 13.20 28.15 0.38
C ARG A 314 12.05 27.14 0.32
N VAL A 315 11.73 26.64 -0.88
CA VAL A 315 10.63 25.68 -1.10
C VAL A 315 10.96 24.33 -0.44
N SER A 316 12.16 23.81 -0.66
CA SER A 316 12.60 22.55 -0.03
C SER A 316 12.61 22.63 1.49
N ALA A 317 13.08 23.74 2.08
CA ALA A 317 13.06 23.95 3.53
C ALA A 317 11.64 24.01 4.10
N TYR A 318 10.73 24.71 3.43
CA TYR A 318 9.32 24.80 3.82
C TYR A 318 8.66 23.42 3.86
N PHE A 319 8.84 22.64 2.80
CA PHE A 319 8.23 21.31 2.69
C PHE A 319 8.89 20.28 3.61
N ALA A 320 10.21 20.35 3.83
CA ALA A 320 10.90 19.51 4.81
C ALA A 320 10.34 19.70 6.22
N GLN A 321 10.07 20.94 6.63
CA GLN A 321 9.42 21.24 7.92
C GLN A 321 7.99 20.68 8.00
N ALA A 322 7.29 20.61 6.87
CA ALA A 322 5.97 20.01 6.77
C ALA A 322 6.00 18.48 6.62
N GLY A 323 7.18 17.85 6.60
CA GLY A 323 7.36 16.41 6.48
C GLY A 323 7.31 15.89 5.04
N PHE A 324 7.59 16.72 4.04
CA PHE A 324 7.69 16.37 2.62
C PHE A 324 9.14 16.53 2.15
N ARG A 325 9.70 15.51 1.48
CA ARG A 325 11.05 15.55 0.92
C ARG A 325 10.98 15.77 -0.58
N LEU A 326 11.41 16.94 -1.03
CA LEU A 326 11.48 17.30 -2.44
C LEU A 326 12.90 17.02 -2.93
N GLY A 327 13.10 15.92 -3.63
CA GLY A 327 14.41 15.50 -4.17
C GLY A 327 15.08 14.35 -3.40
N THR A 328 15.88 13.59 -4.14
CA THR A 328 16.56 12.38 -3.66
C THR A 328 17.72 12.72 -2.73
N SER A 329 17.80 12.04 -1.58
CA SER A 329 19.11 11.86 -0.94
C SER A 329 20.03 11.15 -1.93
N SER A 330 21.16 11.78 -2.22
CA SER A 330 22.22 11.14 -2.99
C SER A 330 22.72 9.91 -2.21
N SER A 331 22.37 8.71 -2.64
CA SER A 331 23.18 7.51 -2.41
C SER A 331 23.34 6.75 -3.72
N ARG A 332 24.29 7.19 -4.55
CA ARG A 332 24.88 6.27 -5.53
C ARG A 332 25.52 5.11 -4.74
N PRO A 333 25.25 3.84 -5.07
CA PRO A 333 26.13 2.77 -4.62
C PRO A 333 27.49 3.01 -5.28
N THR A 334 28.50 3.28 -4.45
CA THR A 334 29.89 3.28 -4.90
C THR A 334 30.22 1.86 -5.35
N VAL A 335 30.14 1.61 -6.66
CA VAL A 335 30.75 0.42 -7.25
C VAL A 335 32.25 0.66 -7.23
N THR A 336 32.90 0.19 -6.17
CA THR A 336 34.34 0.06 -6.13
C THR A 336 34.71 -1.07 -7.08
N VAL A 337 35.06 -0.74 -8.32
CA VAL A 337 35.75 -1.68 -9.20
C VAL A 337 37.18 -1.77 -8.68
N GLY A 338 37.45 -2.79 -7.86
CA GLY A 338 38.81 -3.20 -7.53
C GLY A 338 39.43 -3.85 -8.76
N GLY A 339 40.56 -3.29 -9.20
CA GLY A 339 41.47 -3.92 -10.16
C GLY A 339 42.41 -4.93 -9.51
#